data_AF-A0A932NL73-F1
#
_entry.id   AF-A0A932NL73-F1
#
_cell.length_a   1.000
_cell.length_b   1.000
_cell.length_c   1.000
_cell.angle_alpha   90.00
_cell.angle_beta   90.00
_cell.angle_gamma   90.00
#
_symmetry.space_group_name_H-M   'P 1'
#
loop_
_entity.id
_entity.type
_entity.pdbx_description
1 polymer ?
#
loop_
_entity_poly.entity_id
_entity_poly.type
_entity_poly.pdbx_seq_one_letter_code
_entity_poly.pdbx_strand_id
1 'polypeptide(L)'
;KILNTPHEVFDATELILKVKQPLEDECKYLKLNHILFTFLHLAADKKLAGDLCTSGATCIAYETIEYSNGALPLLIPMSEIAGRLSTQVGAHYLEKHSGGKGVLLGGVPGVEPANVVIIGGGTVGINAAKMAIGLGANVAILDKNLNRLRELDDYFHGRLHTVYSTQHKIEDLLSEADLVITAVLVTGAKAPKLITKDLIAHMKHGSVIVDVAIDQGGCVEGVKPTKHSNPLVKINNVSVYAVPNIPGAVPMTSTIALTNATLPYVLKLANAGYKAVLDDAALAKGVNIRNGSIVHKVVADALDMEYVPLT
;
A
#
# COMPACT_ATOMS: atom_id res chain seq x y z
N LYS A 1 14.47 24.65 -13.85
CA LYS A 1 14.55 25.85 -12.97
C LYS A 1 14.41 25.36 -11.53
N ILE A 2 15.32 25.74 -10.62
CA ILE A 2 15.18 25.46 -9.18
C ILE A 2 14.56 26.72 -8.55
N LEU A 3 13.56 26.54 -7.70
CA LEU A 3 12.81 27.61 -7.02
C LEU A 3 12.97 27.47 -5.51
N ASN A 4 12.80 28.56 -4.77
CA ASN A 4 13.18 28.62 -3.36
C ASN A 4 12.02 28.31 -2.41
N THR A 5 10.78 28.51 -2.84
CA THR A 5 9.60 28.30 -2.00
C THR A 5 8.56 27.41 -2.66
N PRO A 6 7.74 26.67 -1.89
CA PRO A 6 6.62 25.91 -2.44
C PRO A 6 5.66 26.78 -3.24
N HIS A 7 5.33 27.98 -2.74
CA HIS A 7 4.45 28.93 -3.42
C HIS A 7 4.95 29.29 -4.82
N GLU A 8 6.26 29.57 -4.98
CA GLU A 8 6.86 29.84 -6.30
C GLU A 8 6.71 28.66 -7.26
N VAL A 9 6.81 27.42 -6.77
CA VAL A 9 6.65 26.22 -7.60
C VAL A 9 5.22 26.11 -8.11
N PHE A 10 4.23 26.28 -7.23
CA PHE A 10 2.82 26.20 -7.61
C PHE A 10 2.45 27.34 -8.58
N ASP A 11 2.91 28.57 -8.34
CA ASP A 11 2.63 29.71 -9.22
C ASP A 11 3.24 29.59 -10.62
N ALA A 12 4.37 28.90 -10.74
CA ALA A 12 5.10 28.78 -12.00
C ALA A 12 4.69 27.57 -12.86
N THR A 13 3.71 26.77 -12.42
CA THR A 13 3.39 25.49 -13.06
C THR A 13 1.89 25.30 -13.30
N GLU A 14 1.55 24.55 -14.35
CA GLU A 14 0.17 24.12 -14.63
C GLU A 14 -0.04 22.64 -14.25
N LEU A 15 0.99 21.81 -14.39
CA LEU A 15 1.00 20.41 -13.97
C LEU A 15 1.89 20.24 -12.74
N ILE A 16 1.28 19.87 -11.62
CA ILE A 16 1.95 19.68 -10.33
C ILE A 16 2.07 18.18 -10.08
N LEU A 17 3.31 17.69 -10.01
CA LEU A 17 3.63 16.30 -9.71
C LEU A 17 4.05 16.18 -8.24
N LYS A 18 3.36 15.33 -7.48
CA LYS A 18 3.72 14.99 -6.10
C LYS A 18 3.72 13.48 -5.91
N VAL A 19 4.23 13.06 -4.75
CA VAL A 19 4.12 11.67 -4.28
C VAL A 19 2.92 11.52 -3.35
N LYS A 20 2.84 12.33 -2.29
CA LYS A 20 1.75 12.29 -1.31
C LYS A 20 0.73 13.40 -1.56
N GLN A 21 -0.42 13.26 -0.91
CA GLN A 21 -1.49 14.24 -0.95
C GLN A 21 -0.99 15.60 -0.45
N PRO A 22 -1.53 16.72 -0.96
CA PRO A 22 -1.17 18.02 -0.45
C PRO A 22 -1.58 18.15 1.01
N LEU A 23 -0.73 18.83 1.78
CA LEU A 23 -1.08 19.28 3.13
C LEU A 23 -2.06 20.46 3.04
N GLU A 24 -2.73 20.75 4.15
CA GLU A 24 -3.73 21.83 4.24
C GLU A 24 -3.21 23.19 3.72
N ASP A 25 -1.97 23.55 4.06
CA ASP A 25 -1.38 24.80 3.57
C ASP A 25 -1.01 24.75 2.08
N GLU A 26 -0.70 23.57 1.55
CA GLU A 26 -0.41 23.39 0.12
C GLU A 26 -1.70 23.45 -0.73
N CYS A 27 -2.85 23.01 -0.18
CA CYS A 27 -4.14 23.12 -0.86
C CYS A 27 -4.49 24.58 -1.21
N LYS A 28 -4.06 25.54 -0.37
CA LYS A 28 -4.29 26.99 -0.57
C LYS A 28 -3.53 27.55 -1.78
N TYR A 29 -2.50 26.86 -2.27
CA TYR A 29 -1.74 27.25 -3.46
C TYR A 29 -2.33 26.70 -4.75
N LEU A 30 -3.29 25.77 -4.66
CA LEU A 30 -3.96 25.21 -5.83
C LEU A 30 -4.96 26.21 -6.40
N LYS A 31 -5.02 26.26 -7.74
CA LYS A 31 -5.85 27.18 -8.52
C LYS A 31 -6.58 26.41 -9.62
N LEU A 32 -7.61 27.03 -10.19
CA LEU A 32 -8.45 26.44 -11.24
C LEU A 32 -7.65 25.91 -12.45
N ASN A 33 -6.54 26.57 -12.80
CA ASN A 33 -5.68 26.18 -13.93
C ASN A 33 -4.73 25.01 -13.62
N HIS A 34 -4.65 24.54 -12.38
CA HIS A 34 -3.73 23.46 -12.00
C HIS A 34 -4.31 22.08 -12.28
N ILE A 35 -3.43 21.19 -12.72
CA ILE A 35 -3.60 19.74 -12.71
C ILE A 35 -2.68 19.19 -11.62
N LEU A 36 -3.25 18.67 -10.54
CA LEU A 36 -2.53 17.97 -9.48
C LEU A 36 -2.51 16.48 -9.80
N PHE A 37 -1.32 15.88 -9.92
CA PHE A 37 -1.15 14.45 -10.16
C PHE A 37 -0.28 13.82 -9.06
N THR A 38 -0.90 13.01 -8.19
CA THR A 38 -0.29 12.47 -6.96
C THR A 38 -1.12 11.32 -6.35
N PHE A 39 -0.68 10.69 -5.25
CA PHE A 39 -1.58 9.89 -4.40
C PHE A 39 -2.47 10.81 -3.56
N LEU A 40 -3.78 10.57 -3.49
CA LEU A 40 -4.72 11.45 -2.75
C LEU A 40 -5.36 10.79 -1.52
N HIS A 41 -5.76 9.53 -1.64
CA HIS A 41 -6.49 8.73 -0.66
C HIS A 41 -7.78 9.39 -0.14
N LEU A 42 -8.51 10.08 -1.03
CA LEU A 42 -9.62 10.94 -0.64
C LEU A 42 -10.76 10.23 0.10
N ALA A 43 -11.01 8.94 -0.17
CA ALA A 43 -12.09 8.19 0.46
C ALA A 43 -12.02 8.15 2.01
N ALA A 44 -10.86 8.46 2.60
CA ALA A 44 -10.66 8.51 4.05
C ALA A 44 -10.53 9.94 4.62
N ASP A 45 -10.56 10.99 3.79
CA ASP A 45 -10.26 12.37 4.20
C ASP A 45 -11.23 13.39 3.56
N LYS A 46 -12.39 13.55 4.21
CA LYS A 46 -13.44 14.50 3.78
C LYS A 46 -12.94 15.95 3.77
N LYS A 47 -12.04 16.30 4.69
CA LYS A 47 -11.50 17.66 4.79
C LYS A 47 -10.64 17.98 3.57
N LEU A 48 -9.68 17.09 3.27
CA LEU A 48 -8.83 17.23 2.09
C LEU A 48 -9.66 17.31 0.80
N ALA A 49 -10.67 16.46 0.64
CA ALA A 49 -11.55 16.51 -0.53
C ALA A 49 -12.25 17.87 -0.66
N GLY A 50 -12.76 18.43 0.44
CA GLY A 50 -13.36 19.77 0.47
C GLY A 50 -12.37 20.90 0.14
N ASP A 51 -11.16 20.84 0.69
CA ASP A 51 -10.09 21.83 0.41
C ASP A 51 -9.69 21.80 -1.07
N LEU A 52 -9.57 20.60 -1.67
CA LEU A 52 -9.29 20.43 -3.09
C LEU A 52 -10.45 20.89 -3.98
N CYS A 53 -11.71 20.62 -3.61
CA CYS A 53 -12.86 21.17 -4.32
C CYS A 53 -12.85 22.71 -4.31
N THR A 54 -12.53 23.32 -3.16
CA THR A 54 -12.47 24.78 -3.02
C THR A 54 -11.43 25.40 -3.98
N SER A 55 -10.32 24.71 -4.24
CA SER A 55 -9.29 25.18 -5.18
C SER A 55 -9.73 25.24 -6.65
N GLY A 56 -10.75 24.46 -7.02
CA GLY A 56 -11.19 24.28 -8.40
C GLY A 56 -10.26 23.47 -9.30
N ALA A 57 -9.08 23.08 -8.82
CA ALA A 57 -8.07 22.36 -9.60
C ALA A 57 -8.58 21.00 -10.10
N THR A 58 -7.98 20.50 -11.19
CA THR A 58 -8.18 19.12 -11.61
C THR A 58 -7.24 18.22 -10.81
N CYS A 59 -7.78 17.33 -9.97
CA CYS A 59 -6.99 16.43 -9.14
C CYS A 59 -7.11 14.99 -9.64
N ILE A 60 -5.98 14.41 -10.03
CA ILE A 60 -5.87 13.06 -10.59
C ILE A 60 -5.11 12.20 -9.58
N ALA A 61 -5.74 11.12 -9.11
CA ALA A 61 -5.15 10.21 -8.13
C ALA A 61 -4.49 9.00 -8.80
N TYR A 62 -3.21 8.76 -8.47
CA TYR A 62 -2.47 7.60 -8.95
C TYR A 62 -3.18 6.28 -8.67
N GLU A 63 -3.75 6.15 -7.46
CA GLU A 63 -4.41 4.95 -6.94
C GLU A 63 -5.79 4.67 -7.53
N THR A 64 -6.32 5.57 -8.36
CA THR A 64 -7.61 5.42 -9.05
C THR A 64 -7.47 5.29 -10.56
N ILE A 65 -6.25 5.44 -11.10
CA ILE A 65 -5.97 5.08 -12.49
C ILE A 65 -6.03 3.56 -12.60
N GLU A 66 -6.97 3.08 -13.42
CA GLU A 66 -7.32 1.66 -13.48
C GLU A 66 -7.50 1.22 -14.94
N TYR A 67 -6.86 0.10 -15.30
CA TYR A 67 -7.06 -0.52 -16.61
C TYR A 67 -8.42 -1.23 -16.71
N SER A 68 -8.79 -1.65 -17.92
CA SER A 68 -10.05 -2.37 -18.16
C SER A 68 -10.14 -3.72 -17.44
N ASN A 69 -8.99 -4.32 -17.12
CA ASN A 69 -8.89 -5.55 -16.34
C ASN A 69 -8.90 -5.33 -14.81
N GLY A 70 -9.13 -4.10 -14.34
CA GLY A 70 -9.15 -3.75 -12.92
C GLY A 70 -7.77 -3.55 -12.28
N ALA A 71 -6.67 -3.65 -13.04
CA ALA A 71 -5.34 -3.41 -12.51
C ALA A 71 -5.10 -1.92 -12.24
N LEU A 72 -4.43 -1.62 -11.12
CA LEU A 72 -4.05 -0.27 -10.70
C LEU A 72 -2.55 -0.03 -10.98
N PRO A 73 -2.16 0.33 -12.22
CA PRO A 73 -0.77 0.33 -12.66
C PRO A 73 0.17 1.17 -11.80
N LEU A 74 -0.30 2.28 -11.23
CA LEU A 74 0.53 3.19 -10.46
C LEU A 74 0.68 2.79 -8.99
N LEU A 75 -0.15 1.83 -8.51
CA LEU A 75 0.00 1.22 -7.19
C LEU A 75 0.91 -0.01 -7.20
N ILE A 76 1.03 -0.70 -8.34
CA ILE A 76 1.82 -1.93 -8.46
C ILE A 76 3.26 -1.71 -7.98
N PRO A 77 4.04 -0.72 -8.46
CA PRO A 77 5.44 -0.56 -8.05
C PRO A 77 5.60 -0.35 -6.53
N MET A 78 4.69 0.41 -5.92
CA MET A 78 4.71 0.66 -4.48
C MET A 78 4.37 -0.61 -3.70
N SER A 79 3.43 -1.40 -4.20
CA SER A 79 3.04 -2.70 -3.62
C SER A 79 4.17 -3.73 -3.71
N GLU A 80 4.90 -3.77 -4.83
CA GLU A 80 6.05 -4.64 -5.01
C GLU A 80 7.16 -4.32 -4.00
N ILE A 81 7.49 -3.03 -3.85
CA ILE A 81 8.49 -2.58 -2.88
C ILE A 81 8.03 -2.86 -1.45
N ALA A 82 6.77 -2.56 -1.11
CA ALA A 82 6.22 -2.80 0.22
C ALA A 82 6.28 -4.29 0.60
N GLY A 83 5.93 -5.19 -0.32
CA GLY A 83 6.04 -6.64 -0.11
C GLY A 83 7.48 -7.12 0.08
N ARG A 84 8.44 -6.57 -0.68
CA ARG A 84 9.85 -6.93 -0.49
C ARG A 84 10.40 -6.44 0.84
N LEU A 85 10.11 -5.19 1.17
CA LEU A 85 10.54 -4.57 2.42
C LEU A 85 9.90 -5.22 3.63
N SER A 86 8.63 -5.66 3.56
CA SER A 86 7.97 -6.28 4.71
C SER A 86 8.71 -7.51 5.21
N THR A 87 9.30 -8.30 4.30
CA THR A 87 10.14 -9.45 4.68
C THR A 87 11.46 -8.99 5.31
N GLN A 88 12.14 -8.00 4.71
CA GLN A 88 13.41 -7.49 5.24
C GLN A 88 13.25 -6.88 6.64
N VAL A 89 12.20 -6.07 6.81
CA VAL A 89 11.80 -5.46 8.07
C VAL A 89 11.42 -6.54 9.09
N GLY A 90 10.62 -7.52 8.67
CA GLY A 90 10.25 -8.65 9.51
C GLY A 90 11.46 -9.44 10.02
N ALA A 91 12.42 -9.72 9.14
CA ALA A 91 13.68 -10.39 9.48
C ALA A 91 14.49 -9.57 10.50
N HIS A 92 14.63 -8.26 10.27
CA HIS A 92 15.36 -7.38 11.21
C HIS A 92 14.70 -7.34 12.60
N TYR A 93 13.37 -7.24 12.67
CA TYR A 93 12.66 -7.21 13.95
C TYR A 93 12.52 -8.59 14.61
N LEU A 94 12.82 -9.67 13.90
CA LEU A 94 12.99 -10.99 14.49
C LEU A 94 14.31 -11.13 15.26
N GLU A 95 15.31 -10.29 15.02
CA GLU A 95 16.56 -10.31 15.77
C GLU A 95 16.36 -10.03 17.26
N LYS A 96 17.17 -10.67 18.11
CA LYS A 96 17.00 -10.58 19.57
C LYS A 96 17.19 -9.16 20.11
N HIS A 97 18.17 -8.44 19.56
CA HIS A 97 18.45 -7.05 19.95
C HIS A 97 17.33 -6.08 19.55
N SER A 98 16.60 -6.40 18.49
CA SER A 98 15.41 -5.67 18.04
C SER A 98 14.15 -6.02 18.86
N GLY A 99 14.26 -6.94 19.83
CA GLY A 99 13.17 -7.37 20.70
C GLY A 99 12.38 -8.58 20.17
N GLY A 100 12.81 -9.18 19.06
CA GLY A 100 12.21 -10.38 18.49
C GLY A 100 12.64 -11.68 19.14
N LYS A 101 12.20 -12.78 18.55
CA LYS A 101 12.46 -14.15 19.01
C LYS A 101 13.94 -14.53 18.95
N GLY A 102 14.70 -13.94 18.05
CA GLY A 102 16.11 -14.25 17.77
C GLY A 102 16.30 -15.36 16.74
N VAL A 103 15.43 -15.42 15.72
CA VAL A 103 15.45 -16.47 14.68
C VAL A 103 15.92 -15.88 13.36
N LEU A 104 16.85 -16.58 12.69
CA LEU A 104 17.27 -16.28 11.33
C LEU A 104 16.30 -16.94 10.34
N LEU A 105 15.78 -16.18 9.37
CA LEU A 105 14.76 -16.68 8.44
C LEU A 105 15.16 -17.99 7.74
N GLY A 106 16.39 -18.09 7.25
CA GLY A 106 16.86 -19.29 6.53
C GLY A 106 17.37 -20.44 7.39
N GLY A 107 17.48 -20.25 8.71
CA GLY A 107 18.24 -21.18 9.56
C GLY A 107 19.67 -21.39 9.03
N VAL A 108 20.23 -22.56 9.32
CA VAL A 108 21.51 -23.06 8.80
C VAL A 108 21.44 -24.58 8.73
N PRO A 109 22.32 -25.30 8.00
CA PRO A 109 22.29 -26.77 8.00
C PRO A 109 22.27 -27.36 9.42
N GLY A 110 21.22 -28.14 9.71
CA GLY A 110 20.98 -28.73 11.04
C GLY A 110 20.12 -27.88 12.00
N VAL A 111 19.66 -26.70 11.57
CA VAL A 111 18.80 -25.79 12.33
C VAL A 111 17.60 -25.40 11.47
N GLU A 112 16.40 -25.50 12.03
CA GLU A 112 15.15 -25.18 11.32
C GLU A 112 15.10 -23.71 10.86
N PRO A 113 14.54 -23.44 9.66
CA PRO A 113 14.26 -22.07 9.21
C PRO A 113 13.04 -21.49 9.96
N ALA A 114 12.83 -20.17 9.83
CA ALA A 114 11.66 -19.52 10.37
C ALA A 114 10.40 -19.85 9.57
N ASN A 115 9.25 -19.88 10.24
CA ASN A 115 7.94 -19.96 9.61
C ASN A 115 7.39 -18.57 9.30
N VAL A 116 7.16 -18.29 8.03
CA VAL A 116 6.60 -17.03 7.52
C VAL A 116 5.18 -17.27 6.98
N VAL A 117 4.21 -16.54 7.53
CA VAL A 117 2.80 -16.60 7.10
C VAL A 117 2.42 -15.31 6.42
N ILE A 118 1.92 -15.39 5.19
CA ILE A 118 1.51 -14.24 4.39
C ILE A 118 -0.01 -14.30 4.19
N ILE A 119 -0.73 -13.25 4.58
CA ILE A 119 -2.20 -13.18 4.41
C ILE A 119 -2.51 -12.24 3.24
N GLY A 120 -2.87 -12.80 2.10
CA GLY A 120 -3.16 -12.10 0.84
C GLY A 120 -2.14 -12.46 -0.25
N GLY A 121 -2.63 -12.99 -1.38
CA GLY A 121 -1.85 -13.47 -2.53
C GLY A 121 -1.56 -12.42 -3.59
N GLY A 122 -1.94 -11.16 -3.39
CA GLY A 122 -1.76 -10.07 -4.37
C GLY A 122 -0.30 -9.65 -4.59
N THR A 123 -0.09 -8.46 -5.16
CA THR A 123 1.25 -7.93 -5.49
C THR A 123 2.19 -7.82 -4.28
N VAL A 124 1.67 -7.37 -3.13
CA VAL A 124 2.44 -7.32 -1.88
C VAL A 124 2.82 -8.75 -1.45
N GLY A 125 1.85 -9.66 -1.40
CA GLY A 125 2.04 -11.01 -0.91
C GLY A 125 3.03 -11.83 -1.73
N ILE A 126 2.91 -11.80 -3.07
CA ILE A 126 3.86 -12.52 -3.94
C ILE A 126 5.28 -11.98 -3.80
N ASN A 127 5.46 -10.66 -3.63
CA ASN A 127 6.79 -10.07 -3.46
C ASN A 127 7.39 -10.38 -2.07
N ALA A 128 6.56 -10.42 -1.03
CA ALA A 128 6.96 -10.92 0.28
C ALA A 128 7.39 -12.38 0.22
N ALA A 129 6.61 -13.24 -0.45
CA ALA A 129 6.94 -14.65 -0.62
C ALA A 129 8.26 -14.84 -1.37
N LYS A 130 8.50 -14.09 -2.46
CA LYS A 130 9.79 -14.13 -3.19
C LYS A 130 10.98 -13.83 -2.28
N MET A 131 10.87 -12.84 -1.40
CA MET A 131 11.95 -12.49 -0.47
C MET A 131 12.11 -13.54 0.62
N ALA A 132 11.02 -13.99 1.25
CA ALA A 132 11.10 -14.93 2.36
C ALA A 132 11.66 -16.29 1.90
N ILE A 133 11.18 -16.82 0.76
CA ILE A 133 11.73 -18.04 0.14
C ILE A 133 13.18 -17.82 -0.29
N GLY A 134 13.50 -16.65 -0.86
CA GLY A 134 14.87 -16.32 -1.26
C GLY A 134 15.86 -16.30 -0.09
N LEU A 135 15.38 -16.00 1.12
CA LEU A 135 16.16 -16.07 2.36
C LEU A 135 16.16 -17.46 3.00
N GLY A 136 15.44 -18.44 2.43
CA GLY A 136 15.39 -19.82 2.92
C GLY A 136 14.32 -20.12 3.96
N ALA A 137 13.36 -19.21 4.19
CA ALA A 137 12.28 -19.43 5.14
C ALA A 137 11.28 -20.50 4.67
N ASN A 138 10.57 -21.11 5.62
CA ASN A 138 9.37 -21.88 5.32
C ASN A 138 8.19 -20.90 5.16
N VAL A 139 7.54 -20.89 4.00
CA VAL A 139 6.54 -19.86 3.66
C VAL A 139 5.19 -20.46 3.34
N ALA A 140 4.15 -19.96 4.00
CA ALA A 140 2.76 -20.20 3.65
C ALA A 140 2.06 -18.91 3.25
N ILE A 141 1.23 -18.96 2.21
CA ILE A 141 0.40 -17.84 1.76
C ILE A 141 -1.07 -18.22 1.79
N LEU A 142 -1.90 -17.35 2.36
CA LEU A 142 -3.35 -17.51 2.41
C LEU A 142 -4.06 -16.55 1.46
N ASP A 143 -5.00 -17.07 0.67
CA ASP A 143 -5.89 -16.25 -0.16
C ASP A 143 -7.28 -16.93 -0.28
N LYS A 144 -8.31 -16.15 -0.60
CA LYS A 144 -9.67 -16.66 -0.88
C LYS A 144 -9.85 -17.04 -2.35
N ASN A 145 -8.99 -16.56 -3.24
CA ASN A 145 -9.07 -16.85 -4.66
C ASN A 145 -8.26 -18.11 -5.01
N LEU A 146 -8.97 -19.21 -5.27
CA LEU A 146 -8.33 -20.47 -5.66
C LEU A 146 -7.53 -20.37 -6.97
N ASN A 147 -7.95 -19.56 -7.94
CA ASN A 147 -7.17 -19.36 -9.17
C ASN A 147 -5.85 -18.66 -8.86
N ARG A 148 -5.89 -17.67 -7.96
CA ARG A 148 -4.68 -16.98 -7.52
C ARG A 148 -3.71 -17.93 -6.79
N LEU A 149 -4.24 -18.81 -5.96
CA LEU A 149 -3.42 -19.83 -5.29
C LEU A 149 -2.78 -20.80 -6.31
N ARG A 150 -3.51 -21.23 -7.35
CA ARG A 150 -2.94 -22.06 -8.43
C ARG A 150 -1.80 -21.34 -9.16
N GLU A 151 -2.00 -20.08 -9.54
CA GLU A 151 -0.95 -19.27 -10.18
C GLU A 151 0.33 -19.17 -9.31
N LEU A 152 0.15 -19.02 -8.00
CA LEU A 152 1.27 -18.92 -7.06
C LEU A 152 1.97 -20.28 -6.90
N ASP A 153 1.24 -21.38 -6.81
CA ASP A 153 1.81 -22.72 -6.73
C ASP A 153 2.65 -23.04 -7.97
N ASP A 154 2.11 -22.77 -9.17
CA ASP A 154 2.80 -22.92 -10.44
C ASP A 154 4.06 -22.04 -10.51
N TYR A 155 3.97 -20.77 -10.08
CA TYR A 155 5.08 -19.82 -10.10
C TYR A 155 6.23 -20.22 -9.16
N PHE A 156 5.93 -20.78 -7.98
CA PHE A 156 6.94 -21.17 -7.00
C PHE A 156 7.38 -22.63 -7.11
N HIS A 157 6.75 -23.40 -8.00
CA HIS A 157 7.01 -24.83 -8.21
C HIS A 157 6.90 -25.63 -6.91
N GLY A 158 5.81 -25.42 -6.16
CA GLY A 158 5.53 -26.10 -4.89
C GLY A 158 6.39 -25.65 -3.69
N ARG A 159 7.32 -24.70 -3.85
CA ARG A 159 8.12 -24.16 -2.72
C ARG A 159 7.34 -23.22 -1.81
N LEU A 160 6.19 -22.72 -2.25
CA LEU A 160 5.30 -21.88 -1.47
C LEU A 160 4.08 -22.69 -1.07
N HIS A 161 3.80 -22.82 0.22
CA HIS A 161 2.59 -23.49 0.67
C HIS A 161 1.37 -22.57 0.45
N THR A 162 0.59 -22.85 -0.58
CA THR A 162 -0.64 -22.09 -0.88
C THR A 162 -1.83 -22.67 -0.11
N VAL A 163 -2.49 -21.86 0.71
CA VAL A 163 -3.56 -22.30 1.62
C VAL A 163 -4.81 -21.47 1.39
N TYR A 164 -5.97 -22.13 1.29
CA TYR A 164 -7.24 -21.41 1.20
C TYR A 164 -7.55 -20.71 2.53
N SER A 165 -7.88 -19.41 2.46
CA SER A 165 -8.06 -18.56 3.64
C SER A 165 -9.39 -18.82 4.33
N THR A 166 -9.34 -19.59 5.42
CA THR A 166 -10.42 -19.75 6.41
C THR A 166 -9.95 -19.22 7.76
N GLN A 167 -10.89 -18.85 8.63
CA GLN A 167 -10.55 -18.40 10.00
C GLN A 167 -9.75 -19.45 10.76
N HIS A 168 -10.17 -20.72 10.67
CA HIS A 168 -9.47 -21.84 11.30
C HIS A 168 -8.03 -22.00 10.78
N LYS A 169 -7.80 -21.88 9.46
CA LYS A 169 -6.43 -21.97 8.92
C LYS A 169 -5.56 -20.77 9.24
N ILE A 170 -6.15 -19.58 9.39
CA ILE A 170 -5.42 -18.42 9.90
C ILE A 170 -4.95 -18.72 11.33
N GLU A 171 -5.84 -19.18 12.21
CA GLU A 171 -5.51 -19.52 13.60
C GLU A 171 -4.39 -20.56 13.70
N ASP A 172 -4.51 -21.69 13.00
CA ASP A 172 -3.51 -22.76 12.97
C ASP A 172 -2.12 -22.27 12.54
N LEU A 173 -2.06 -21.42 11.51
CA LEU A 173 -0.77 -20.95 10.97
C LEU A 173 -0.18 -19.84 11.82
N LEU A 174 -1.00 -18.99 12.44
CA LEU A 174 -0.52 -17.92 13.32
C LEU A 174 0.12 -18.46 14.60
N SER A 175 -0.38 -19.56 15.17
CA SER A 175 0.24 -20.17 16.35
C SER A 175 1.67 -20.67 16.06
N GLU A 176 1.95 -21.04 14.82
CA GLU A 176 3.26 -21.56 14.40
C GLU A 176 4.19 -20.52 13.77
N ALA A 177 3.69 -19.32 13.46
CA ALA A 177 4.43 -18.28 12.76
C ALA A 177 5.50 -17.62 13.64
N ASP A 178 6.68 -17.41 13.05
CA ASP A 178 7.68 -16.49 13.58
C ASP A 178 7.47 -15.08 13.02
N LEU A 179 7.14 -15.00 11.73
CA LEU A 179 6.82 -13.75 11.02
C LEU A 179 5.48 -13.87 10.31
N VAL A 180 4.63 -12.86 10.49
CA VAL A 180 3.37 -12.71 9.78
C VAL A 180 3.41 -11.44 8.93
N ILE A 181 3.01 -11.51 7.68
CA ILE A 181 2.91 -10.37 6.78
C ILE A 181 1.46 -10.26 6.31
N THR A 182 0.79 -9.16 6.63
CA THR A 182 -0.55 -8.90 6.10
C THR A 182 -0.41 -8.16 4.77
N ALA A 183 -1.09 -8.64 3.75
CA ALA A 183 -1.00 -8.17 2.37
C ALA A 183 -2.40 -8.05 1.72
N VAL A 184 -3.45 -7.97 2.55
CA VAL A 184 -4.83 -7.86 2.08
C VAL A 184 -5.12 -6.42 1.70
N LEU A 185 -5.57 -6.25 0.46
CA LEU A 185 -6.03 -5.00 -0.11
C LEU A 185 -7.49 -5.19 -0.55
N VAL A 186 -8.39 -4.33 -0.10
CA VAL A 186 -9.75 -4.25 -0.62
C VAL A 186 -9.92 -2.88 -1.26
N THR A 187 -9.99 -2.84 -2.59
CA THR A 187 -10.07 -1.60 -3.36
C THR A 187 -11.23 -0.72 -2.87
N GLY A 188 -10.92 0.52 -2.47
CA GLY A 188 -11.92 1.50 -2.03
C GLY A 188 -12.56 1.22 -0.66
N ALA A 189 -12.08 0.24 0.10
CA ALA A 189 -12.62 -0.10 1.42
C ALA A 189 -11.52 -0.24 2.48
N LYS A 190 -11.91 -0.25 3.75
CA LYS A 190 -10.97 -0.52 4.86
C LYS A 190 -10.54 -1.98 4.84
N ALA A 191 -9.29 -2.24 5.23
CA ALA A 191 -8.79 -3.59 5.39
C ALA A 191 -9.60 -4.37 6.44
N PRO A 192 -9.96 -5.64 6.19
CA PRO A 192 -10.67 -6.45 7.18
C PRO A 192 -9.76 -6.78 8.37
N LYS A 193 -10.33 -6.82 9.57
CA LYS A 193 -9.63 -7.22 10.80
C LYS A 193 -9.56 -8.75 10.87
N LEU A 194 -8.45 -9.30 10.37
CA LEU A 194 -8.24 -10.75 10.28
C LEU A 194 -7.42 -11.30 11.45
N ILE A 195 -6.64 -10.45 12.13
CA ILE A 195 -5.81 -10.84 13.27
C ILE A 195 -6.35 -10.12 14.51
N THR A 196 -7.10 -10.85 15.33
CA THR A 196 -7.66 -10.34 16.60
C THR A 196 -6.62 -10.39 17.71
N LYS A 197 -6.86 -9.66 18.80
CA LYS A 197 -5.98 -9.72 19.99
C LYS A 197 -5.91 -11.13 20.60
N ASP A 198 -7.01 -11.87 20.54
CA ASP A 198 -7.07 -13.25 21.03
C ASP A 198 -6.19 -14.18 20.20
N LEU A 199 -6.18 -14.04 18.88
CA LEU A 199 -5.26 -14.80 18.02
C LEU A 199 -3.80 -14.46 18.33
N ILE A 200 -3.48 -13.18 18.56
CA ILE A 200 -2.13 -12.74 18.93
C ILE A 200 -1.66 -13.38 20.25
N ALA A 201 -2.57 -13.59 21.21
CA ALA A 201 -2.23 -14.23 22.49
C ALA A 201 -1.75 -15.68 22.33
N HIS A 202 -2.11 -16.36 21.24
CA HIS A 202 -1.70 -17.73 20.94
C HIS A 202 -0.44 -17.83 20.06
N MET A 203 0.10 -16.69 19.62
CA MET A 203 1.33 -16.67 18.82
C MET A 203 2.58 -16.93 19.67
N LYS A 204 3.63 -17.42 19.01
CA LYS A 204 4.96 -17.62 19.62
C LYS A 204 5.49 -16.32 20.23
N HIS A 205 6.06 -16.42 21.43
CA HIS A 205 6.73 -15.30 22.09
C HIS A 205 7.86 -14.73 21.21
N GLY A 206 7.86 -13.42 21.00
CA GLY A 206 8.86 -12.71 20.19
C GLY A 206 8.60 -12.78 18.69
N SER A 207 7.46 -13.33 18.25
CA SER A 207 7.04 -13.25 16.86
C SER A 207 6.78 -11.80 16.43
N VAL A 208 6.82 -11.59 15.12
CA VAL A 208 6.66 -10.27 14.50
C VAL A 208 5.50 -10.31 13.51
N ILE A 209 4.66 -9.27 13.53
CA ILE A 209 3.66 -9.02 12.50
C ILE A 209 4.07 -7.76 11.74
N VAL A 210 4.13 -7.81 10.42
CA VAL A 210 4.30 -6.64 9.56
C VAL A 210 2.97 -6.37 8.87
N ASP A 211 2.26 -5.35 9.34
CA ASP A 211 0.93 -4.99 8.82
C ASP A 211 1.07 -4.05 7.62
N VAL A 212 1.30 -4.59 6.41
CA VAL A 212 1.45 -3.76 5.20
C VAL A 212 0.11 -3.08 4.84
N ALA A 213 -1.00 -3.69 5.23
CA ALA A 213 -2.34 -3.12 5.04
C ALA A 213 -2.64 -1.92 5.96
N ILE A 214 -1.68 -1.48 6.81
CA ILE A 214 -1.88 -0.36 7.75
C ILE A 214 -2.24 0.95 7.05
N ASP A 215 -1.76 1.16 5.81
CA ASP A 215 -2.11 2.30 4.96
C ASP A 215 -3.63 2.42 4.70
N GLN A 216 -4.39 1.33 4.87
CA GLN A 216 -5.85 1.27 4.70
C GLN A 216 -6.58 0.84 5.97
N GLY A 217 -5.97 1.07 7.13
CA GLY A 217 -6.53 0.79 8.44
C GLY A 217 -6.04 -0.51 9.08
N GLY A 218 -5.25 -1.33 8.38
CA GLY A 218 -4.56 -2.50 8.94
C GLY A 218 -5.43 -3.74 9.12
N CYS A 219 -4.82 -4.92 9.04
CA CYS A 219 -5.48 -6.20 9.30
C CYS A 219 -5.44 -6.61 10.77
N VAL A 220 -4.63 -5.95 11.58
CA VAL A 220 -4.52 -6.22 13.02
C VAL A 220 -5.52 -5.38 13.81
N GLU A 221 -6.23 -6.03 14.74
CA GLU A 221 -7.22 -5.39 15.59
C GLU A 221 -6.58 -4.43 16.62
N GLY A 222 -7.11 -3.22 16.73
CA GLY A 222 -6.68 -2.24 17.74
C GLY A 222 -5.32 -1.60 17.50
N VAL A 223 -4.63 -1.92 16.39
CA VAL A 223 -3.36 -1.30 16.00
C VAL A 223 -3.62 -0.02 15.22
N LYS A 224 -2.84 1.02 15.54
CA LYS A 224 -2.83 2.30 14.84
C LYS A 224 -1.50 2.48 14.11
N PRO A 225 -1.46 3.29 13.03
CA PRO A 225 -0.22 3.57 12.31
C PRO A 225 0.89 4.09 13.23
N THR A 226 2.09 3.56 13.07
CA THR A 226 3.31 4.00 13.77
C THR A 226 4.17 4.90 12.87
N LYS A 227 5.36 5.27 13.32
CA LYS A 227 6.31 6.10 12.57
C LYS A 227 7.60 5.32 12.34
N HIS A 228 8.36 5.66 11.30
CA HIS A 228 9.69 5.06 11.08
C HIS A 228 10.61 5.18 12.30
N SER A 229 10.51 6.27 13.08
CA SER A 229 11.31 6.49 14.29
C SER A 229 10.85 5.68 15.51
N ASN A 230 9.61 5.21 15.52
CA ASN A 230 9.09 4.33 16.56
C ASN A 230 8.12 3.32 15.91
N PRO A 231 8.66 2.26 15.27
CA PRO A 231 7.92 1.50 14.27
C PRO A 231 7.04 0.38 14.85
N LEU A 232 7.29 -0.03 16.10
CA LEU A 232 6.66 -1.19 16.70
C LEU A 232 5.57 -0.83 17.72
N VAL A 233 4.46 -1.55 17.66
CA VAL A 233 3.48 -1.67 18.74
C VAL A 233 3.64 -3.05 19.38
N LYS A 234 3.88 -3.11 20.69
CA LYS A 234 3.87 -4.40 21.40
C LYS A 234 2.45 -4.77 21.81
N ILE A 235 2.02 -5.97 21.46
CA ILE A 235 0.77 -6.58 21.91
C ILE A 235 1.13 -7.93 22.55
N ASN A 236 0.95 -8.03 23.86
CA ASN A 236 1.45 -9.15 24.66
C ASN A 236 2.95 -9.37 24.39
N ASN A 237 3.30 -10.53 23.84
CA ASN A 237 4.68 -10.93 23.54
C ASN A 237 5.03 -10.82 22.04
N VAL A 238 4.18 -10.16 21.25
CA VAL A 238 4.32 -10.03 19.79
C VAL A 238 4.57 -8.57 19.43
N SER A 239 5.49 -8.34 18.51
CA SER A 239 5.79 -7.01 17.97
C SER A 239 5.05 -6.80 16.66
N VAL A 240 4.23 -5.75 16.57
CA VAL A 240 3.54 -5.36 15.34
C VAL A 240 4.22 -4.14 14.73
N TYR A 241 4.84 -4.33 13.56
CA TYR A 241 5.30 -3.24 12.71
C TYR A 241 4.12 -2.69 11.91
N ALA A 242 3.76 -1.44 12.18
CA ALA A 242 2.58 -0.78 11.62
C ALA A 242 2.93 0.56 10.97
N VAL A 243 4.12 0.66 10.35
CA VAL A 243 4.56 1.89 9.71
C VAL A 243 3.87 2.02 8.35
N PRO A 244 3.10 3.09 8.11
CA PRO A 244 2.53 3.38 6.79
C PRO A 244 3.64 3.80 5.82
N ASN A 245 3.37 3.77 4.51
CA ASN A 245 4.32 4.20 3.49
C ASN A 245 5.69 3.52 3.60
N ILE A 246 5.69 2.19 3.78
CA ILE A 246 6.91 1.36 3.82
C ILE A 246 7.90 1.68 2.67
N PRO A 247 7.47 1.90 1.41
CA PRO A 247 8.38 2.28 0.31
C PRO A 247 9.17 3.58 0.52
N GLY A 248 8.73 4.44 1.43
CA GLY A 248 9.45 5.66 1.81
C GLY A 248 10.82 5.41 2.46
N ALA A 249 11.07 4.20 2.96
CA ALA A 249 12.36 3.81 3.53
C ALA A 249 13.47 3.63 2.48
N VAL A 250 13.12 3.45 1.20
CA VAL A 250 14.07 3.19 0.09
C VAL A 250 13.88 4.18 -1.07
N PRO A 251 13.99 5.50 -0.84
CA PRO A 251 13.59 6.53 -1.81
C PRO A 251 14.32 6.43 -3.15
N MET A 252 15.57 5.95 -3.15
CA MET A 252 16.33 5.75 -4.39
C MET A 252 15.70 4.69 -5.31
N THR A 253 15.08 3.66 -4.72
CA THR A 253 14.38 2.61 -5.48
C THR A 253 12.94 3.00 -5.76
N SER A 254 12.22 3.49 -4.75
CA SER A 254 10.79 3.81 -4.88
C SER A 254 10.52 5.00 -5.79
N THR A 255 11.39 6.01 -5.79
CA THR A 255 11.26 7.14 -6.72
C THR A 255 11.33 6.65 -8.17
N ILE A 256 12.36 5.88 -8.53
CA ILE A 256 12.54 5.38 -9.90
C ILE A 256 11.39 4.44 -10.30
N ALA A 257 10.97 3.55 -9.40
CA ALA A 257 9.89 2.61 -9.68
C ALA A 257 8.55 3.34 -9.93
N LEU A 258 8.23 4.36 -9.11
CA LEU A 258 7.03 5.18 -9.28
C LEU A 258 7.13 6.01 -10.56
N THR A 259 8.24 6.71 -10.80
CA THR A 259 8.38 7.61 -11.95
C THR A 259 8.39 6.85 -13.26
N ASN A 260 8.95 5.64 -13.33
CA ASN A 260 8.84 4.80 -14.53
C ASN A 260 7.38 4.48 -14.90
N ALA A 261 6.53 4.24 -13.88
CA ALA A 261 5.12 3.94 -14.09
C ALA A 261 4.30 5.21 -14.41
N THR A 262 4.63 6.35 -13.79
CA THR A 262 3.88 7.60 -13.99
C THR A 262 4.31 8.38 -15.23
N LEU A 263 5.56 8.23 -15.69
CA LEU A 263 6.14 9.01 -16.79
C LEU A 263 5.26 9.03 -18.06
N PRO A 264 4.67 7.90 -18.53
CA PRO A 264 3.78 7.94 -19.70
C PRO A 264 2.58 8.87 -19.52
N TYR A 265 1.98 8.90 -18.33
CA TYR A 265 0.84 9.78 -18.01
C TYR A 265 1.29 11.23 -17.84
N VAL A 266 2.44 11.45 -17.20
CA VAL A 266 3.05 12.78 -17.06
C VAL A 266 3.28 13.41 -18.43
N LEU A 267 3.84 12.66 -19.38
CA LEU A 267 4.09 13.17 -20.73
C LEU A 267 2.79 13.50 -21.48
N LYS A 268 1.73 12.67 -21.33
CA LYS A 268 0.42 12.96 -21.91
C LYS A 268 -0.17 14.25 -21.35
N LEU A 269 -0.19 14.38 -20.01
CA LEU A 269 -0.71 15.56 -19.32
C LEU A 269 0.10 16.82 -19.64
N ALA A 270 1.43 16.71 -19.72
CA ALA A 270 2.30 17.83 -20.06
C ALA A 270 2.07 18.32 -21.51
N ASN A 271 1.80 17.42 -22.45
CA ASN A 271 1.61 17.76 -23.86
C ASN A 271 0.20 18.28 -24.18
N ALA A 272 -0.84 17.72 -23.55
CA ALA A 272 -2.23 17.99 -23.91
C ALA A 272 -3.07 18.61 -22.77
N GLY A 273 -2.48 18.83 -21.59
CA GLY A 273 -3.19 19.28 -20.41
C GLY A 273 -4.33 18.32 -20.07
N TYR A 274 -5.48 18.88 -19.70
CA TYR A 274 -6.69 18.10 -19.41
C TYR A 274 -7.19 17.27 -20.60
N LYS A 275 -6.90 17.65 -21.86
CA LYS A 275 -7.39 16.90 -23.03
C LYS A 275 -6.86 15.46 -23.06
N ALA A 276 -5.71 15.19 -22.45
CA ALA A 276 -5.18 13.83 -22.30
C ALA A 276 -6.15 12.88 -21.58
N VAL A 277 -6.99 13.39 -20.69
CA VAL A 277 -8.01 12.63 -19.96
C VAL A 277 -9.11 12.13 -20.90
N LEU A 278 -9.45 12.92 -21.93
CA LEU A 278 -10.50 12.57 -22.89
C LEU A 278 -10.09 11.43 -23.81
N ASP A 279 -8.79 11.29 -24.07
CA ASP A 279 -8.21 10.31 -24.99
C ASP A 279 -7.70 9.03 -24.29
N ASP A 280 -7.76 8.97 -22.95
CA ASP A 280 -7.25 7.84 -22.16
C ASP A 280 -8.23 7.44 -21.06
N ALA A 281 -8.96 6.35 -21.29
CA ALA A 281 -9.97 5.84 -20.36
C ALA A 281 -9.42 5.47 -18.97
N ALA A 282 -8.15 5.03 -18.87
CA ALA A 282 -7.55 4.71 -17.58
C ALA A 282 -7.20 5.98 -16.81
N LEU A 283 -6.67 6.99 -17.50
CA LEU A 283 -6.42 8.32 -16.92
C LEU A 283 -7.73 9.01 -16.51
N ALA A 284 -8.81 8.85 -17.29
CA ALA A 284 -10.14 9.35 -16.96
C ALA A 284 -10.67 8.82 -15.63
N LYS A 285 -10.49 7.52 -15.36
CA LYS A 285 -10.81 6.95 -14.04
C LYS A 285 -9.99 7.54 -12.90
N GLY A 286 -8.79 8.05 -13.20
CA GLY A 286 -7.92 8.74 -12.25
C GLY A 286 -8.45 10.09 -11.77
N VAL A 287 -9.37 10.74 -12.49
CA VAL A 287 -9.85 12.08 -12.12
C VAL A 287 -10.79 11.99 -10.93
N ASN A 288 -10.41 12.63 -9.84
CA ASN A 288 -11.16 12.60 -8.57
C ASN A 288 -11.94 13.88 -8.32
N ILE A 289 -11.32 15.03 -8.62
CA ILE A 289 -11.93 16.35 -8.47
C ILE A 289 -11.70 17.15 -9.75
N ARG A 290 -12.71 17.89 -10.19
CA ARG A 290 -12.60 18.85 -11.29
C ARG A 290 -13.59 19.99 -11.10
N ASN A 291 -13.15 21.23 -11.32
CA ASN A 291 -13.99 22.43 -11.26
C ASN A 291 -14.81 22.54 -9.96
N GLY A 292 -14.24 22.07 -8.85
CA GLY A 292 -14.85 22.09 -7.53
C GLY A 292 -15.86 20.99 -7.23
N SER A 293 -16.01 20.01 -8.10
CA SER A 293 -16.89 18.84 -7.88
C SER A 293 -16.09 17.55 -7.76
N ILE A 294 -16.60 16.62 -6.93
CA ILE A 294 -16.09 15.25 -6.89
C ILE A 294 -16.67 14.49 -8.08
N VAL A 295 -15.78 13.98 -8.93
CA VAL A 295 -16.10 13.28 -10.18
C VAL A 295 -15.76 11.79 -10.15
N HIS A 296 -15.22 11.31 -9.04
CA HIS A 296 -15.00 9.88 -8.80
C HIS A 296 -16.06 9.31 -7.85
N LYS A 297 -16.93 8.45 -8.38
CA LYS A 297 -18.13 7.95 -7.67
C LYS A 297 -17.82 7.30 -6.32
N VAL A 298 -16.81 6.42 -6.25
CA VAL A 298 -16.46 5.71 -5.00
C VAL A 298 -16.00 6.68 -3.91
N VAL A 299 -15.36 7.80 -4.28
CA VAL A 299 -14.91 8.81 -3.32
C VAL A 299 -16.10 9.61 -2.81
N ALA A 300 -17.01 10.02 -3.69
CA ALA A 300 -18.24 10.71 -3.33
C ALA A 300 -19.10 9.86 -2.37
N ASP A 301 -19.30 8.58 -2.70
CA ASP A 301 -20.06 7.64 -1.89
C ASP A 301 -19.39 7.42 -0.51
N ALA A 302 -18.06 7.26 -0.46
CA ALA A 302 -17.33 7.03 0.80
C ALA A 302 -17.33 8.25 1.74
N LEU A 303 -17.39 9.46 1.18
CA LEU A 303 -17.35 10.71 1.94
C LEU A 303 -18.72 11.30 2.24
N ASP A 304 -19.80 10.71 1.73
CA ASP A 304 -21.16 11.27 1.76
C ASP A 304 -21.15 12.72 1.23
N MET A 305 -20.72 12.85 -0.03
CA MET A 305 -20.61 14.10 -0.78
C MET A 305 -21.25 13.95 -2.17
N GLU A 306 -21.65 15.06 -2.78
CA GLU A 306 -22.28 15.04 -4.11
C GLU A 306 -21.34 14.51 -5.20
N TYR A 307 -21.85 13.58 -5.99
CA TYR A 307 -21.17 13.05 -7.17
C TYR A 307 -21.63 13.78 -8.43
N VAL A 308 -20.70 14.35 -9.19
CA VAL A 308 -20.95 14.97 -10.49
C VAL A 308 -20.23 14.15 -11.57
N PRO A 309 -20.93 13.58 -12.57
CA PRO A 309 -20.27 12.83 -13.63
C PRO A 309 -19.20 13.66 -14.36
N LEU A 310 -18.08 13.01 -14.68
CA LEU A 310 -17.04 13.61 -15.51
C LEU A 310 -17.62 13.88 -16.91
N THR A 311 -17.66 15.14 -17.32
CA THR A 311 -18.19 15.61 -18.62
C THR A 311 -17.09 16.08 -19.56
#